data_AF-A0A803Q2Z4-F1
#
_entry.id   AF-A0A803Q2Z4-F1
#
_cell.length_a   1.000
_cell.length_b   1.000
_cell.length_c   1.000
_cell.angle_alpha   90.00
_cell.angle_beta   90.00
_cell.angle_gamma   90.00
#
_symmetry.space_group_name_H-M   'P 1'
#
loop_
_entity.id
_entity.type
_entity.pdbx_description
1 polymer ?
#
loop_
_entity_poly.entity_id
_entity_poly.type
_entity_poly.pdbx_seq_one_letter_code
_entity_poly.pdbx_strand_id
1 'polypeptide(L)'
;MHTLLSKSNSFRNPTFTSLRSSNSFHTRLWNSTPSTSISSNTNISHGSPQDLSNSTSSSGCSGIRHFSHNSSFSVFQNGFKRIFSSGHCLNSVILRNFDGERSGTLKNQIFGTQSRSVCTEPDRESIEYDVVIVGAGPAGLSAAIRLKQLCREKDVDLSVCVVEKGAEVGAHIISGNVFEPRALDELLPQWKQEESPISVPVSSDKFWFLTKNRALSFPCPFDNKGNYVISLSQLVRWMGAKAEELGVEIYPGFAASEILYDANDFVVGIGTNDMGIAKDGSKKENFQRGVELKGRITLLSEGCRGSLSEKIIKKYKLREKEQSQHQTYALGIKEVWEIDEGKHKPGFVLHTMGWPLDRKTYGGSFMYHMNDRQVSIGLVVALNYHNPFLNPYEEFQKLKHHPAIKPMLEGGTVLQYGARTLNEGGFQFSLEEQLLDVQLAS
;
A
#
# COMPACT_ATOMS: atom_id res chain seq x y z
N MET A 1 -21.40 0.56 52.11
CA MET A 1 -20.50 1.56 52.75
C MET A 1 -19.11 1.21 52.27
N HIS A 2 -18.49 1.91 51.31
CA HIS A 2 -18.19 3.36 51.23
C HIS A 2 -17.37 3.87 52.43
N THR A 3 -16.05 3.93 52.23
CA THR A 3 -15.23 5.06 52.66
C THR A 3 -14.27 5.39 51.52
N LEU A 4 -14.35 6.60 50.98
CA LEU A 4 -13.38 7.13 50.02
C LEU A 4 -12.27 7.86 50.81
N LEU A 5 -11.03 7.81 50.32
CA LEU A 5 -10.02 8.81 50.64
C LEU A 5 -9.42 9.37 49.35
N SER A 6 -9.60 10.66 49.15
CA SER A 6 -9.09 11.43 48.01
C SER A 6 -8.05 12.44 48.49
N LYS A 7 -7.02 12.64 47.65
CA LYS A 7 -6.05 13.77 47.57
C LYS A 7 -4.83 13.26 46.76
N SER A 8 -4.19 14.05 45.90
CA SER A 8 -4.56 15.36 45.33
C SER A 8 -3.63 15.64 44.14
N ASN A 9 -4.15 16.24 43.07
CA ASN A 9 -3.31 16.65 41.94
C ASN A 9 -2.36 17.79 42.33
N SER A 10 -1.13 17.73 41.86
CA SER A 10 -0.26 18.91 41.73
C SER A 10 0.58 18.78 40.46
N PHE A 11 0.30 19.61 39.47
CA PHE A 11 1.11 19.71 38.25
C PHE A 11 2.49 20.30 38.57
N ARG A 12 3.53 19.82 37.89
CA ARG A 12 4.80 20.54 37.73
C ARG A 12 5.27 20.41 36.29
N ASN A 13 5.34 21.54 35.58
CA ASN A 13 5.99 21.60 34.28
C ASN A 13 7.51 21.52 34.46
N PRO A 14 8.23 20.71 33.67
CA PRO A 14 9.69 20.83 33.56
C PRO A 14 10.03 22.04 32.67
N THR A 15 10.80 22.99 33.20
CA THR A 15 11.31 24.14 32.43
C THR A 15 12.48 23.73 31.52
N PHE A 16 12.51 24.27 30.30
CA PHE A 16 13.61 24.10 29.35
C PHE A 16 14.91 24.76 29.84
N THR A 17 15.97 23.98 30.03
CA THR A 17 17.36 24.50 30.14
C THR A 17 18.40 23.47 29.66
N SER A 18 18.92 23.66 28.44
CA SER A 18 20.27 23.27 28.03
C SER A 18 20.79 24.37 27.08
N LEU A 19 21.81 25.12 27.49
CA LEU A 19 23.23 24.85 27.21
C LEU A 19 23.54 24.83 25.69
N ARG A 20 23.81 26.02 25.15
CA ARG A 20 24.58 26.17 23.90
C ARG A 20 25.99 25.62 24.12
N SER A 21 26.42 24.64 23.33
CA SER A 21 27.83 24.31 23.15
C SER A 21 28.32 24.90 21.82
N SER A 22 29.33 25.77 21.90
CA SER A 22 30.03 26.28 20.72
C SER A 22 31.15 25.31 20.33
N ASN A 23 31.21 24.90 19.07
CA ASN A 23 32.42 24.32 18.47
C ASN A 23 32.75 25.06 17.17
N SER A 24 34.04 25.24 16.93
CA SER A 24 34.58 26.05 15.82
C SER A 24 35.94 25.49 15.39
N PHE A 25 36.32 25.72 14.13
CA PHE A 25 37.49 25.15 13.46
C PHE A 25 37.43 23.62 13.26
N HIS A 26 38.06 23.01 12.25
CA HIS A 26 39.03 23.53 11.28
C HIS A 26 38.66 23.21 9.83
N THR A 27 38.94 24.15 8.93
CA THR A 27 39.17 23.86 7.50
C THR A 27 40.59 23.33 7.29
N ARG A 28 40.77 22.38 6.35
CA ARG A 28 42.08 22.05 5.75
C ARG A 28 41.92 21.75 4.26
N LEU A 29 42.64 22.52 3.44
CA LEU A 29 42.85 22.26 2.02
C LEU A 29 43.94 21.18 1.85
N TRP A 30 43.70 20.17 1.02
CA TRP A 30 44.75 19.25 0.55
C TRP A 30 44.68 19.12 -0.98
N ASN A 31 45.56 19.85 -1.66
CA ASN A 31 45.89 19.66 -3.07
C ASN A 31 47.18 18.82 -3.15
N SER A 32 47.17 17.67 -3.83
CA SER A 32 48.39 17.02 -4.34
C SER A 32 48.09 15.94 -5.38
N THR A 33 48.41 16.21 -6.65
CA THR A 33 48.79 15.16 -7.61
C THR A 33 50.15 14.57 -7.24
N PRO A 34 50.53 13.39 -7.78
CA PRO A 34 51.66 13.45 -8.71
C PRO A 34 51.67 12.42 -9.88
N SER A 35 52.43 12.81 -10.92
CA SER A 35 53.31 12.00 -11.78
C SER A 35 52.81 10.82 -12.65
N THR A 36 53.11 10.93 -13.94
CA THR A 36 53.16 9.85 -14.96
C THR A 36 54.61 9.52 -15.37
N SER A 37 54.95 8.22 -15.49
CA SER A 37 56.03 7.63 -16.34
C SER A 37 56.07 6.10 -16.09
N ILE A 38 56.08 5.16 -17.06
CA ILE A 38 57.01 4.92 -18.18
C ILE A 38 58.43 4.60 -17.64
N SER A 39 59.11 3.46 -17.92
CA SER A 39 58.81 2.18 -18.61
C SER A 39 59.93 1.15 -18.20
N SER A 40 60.19 -0.05 -18.75
CA SER A 40 59.73 -0.84 -19.92
C SER A 40 60.13 -2.34 -19.75
N ASN A 41 59.62 -3.23 -20.62
CA ASN A 41 60.25 -4.51 -21.07
C ASN A 41 60.42 -5.65 -20.03
N THR A 42 60.44 -6.97 -20.38
CA THR A 42 60.46 -7.68 -21.69
C THR A 42 59.94 -9.13 -21.54
N ASN A 43 59.25 -9.68 -22.57
CA ASN A 43 59.36 -11.07 -23.12
C ASN A 43 59.20 -12.33 -22.21
N ILE A 44 58.76 -13.54 -22.66
CA ILE A 44 58.40 -14.06 -24.01
C ILE A 44 57.45 -15.29 -23.94
N SER A 45 56.44 -15.37 -24.83
CA SER A 45 55.78 -16.60 -25.37
C SER A 45 55.15 -17.63 -24.38
N HIS A 46 54.44 -18.72 -24.72
CA HIS A 46 53.72 -19.29 -25.90
C HIS A 46 52.55 -20.12 -25.27
N GLY A 47 51.45 -20.50 -25.92
CA GLY A 47 50.92 -20.30 -27.28
C GLY A 47 49.66 -21.18 -27.46
N SER A 48 48.74 -20.80 -28.36
CA SER A 48 47.56 -21.63 -28.72
C SER A 48 47.93 -22.75 -29.69
N PRO A 49 47.02 -23.72 -29.92
CA PRO A 49 46.35 -23.71 -31.24
C PRO A 49 44.87 -24.13 -31.23
N GLN A 50 44.16 -23.75 -32.30
CA GLN A 50 42.98 -24.45 -32.82
C GLN A 50 43.44 -25.39 -33.96
N ASP A 51 42.67 -26.44 -34.32
CA ASP A 51 42.15 -26.57 -35.70
C ASP A 51 41.31 -27.83 -36.04
N LEU A 52 40.29 -27.58 -36.90
CA LEU A 52 39.82 -28.34 -38.08
C LEU A 52 39.46 -29.86 -38.07
N SER A 53 38.12 -30.09 -38.06
CA SER A 53 37.33 -30.59 -39.22
C SER A 53 37.02 -32.09 -39.47
N ASN A 54 35.84 -32.30 -40.11
CA ASN A 54 35.41 -33.39 -41.02
C ASN A 54 35.22 -34.83 -40.45
N SER A 55 33.98 -35.33 -40.27
CA SER A 55 33.05 -35.96 -41.27
C SER A 55 33.29 -37.48 -41.45
N THR A 56 32.32 -38.40 -41.66
CA THR A 56 30.99 -38.35 -42.31
C THR A 56 30.01 -39.42 -41.78
N SER A 57 28.69 -39.19 -41.93
CA SER A 57 27.59 -40.20 -42.12
C SER A 57 27.33 -41.24 -41.00
N SER A 58 26.11 -41.72 -40.71
CA SER A 58 24.76 -41.61 -41.32
C SER A 58 23.69 -41.72 -40.20
N SER A 59 22.36 -41.73 -40.37
CA SER A 59 21.40 -41.47 -41.46
C SER A 59 19.99 -41.36 -40.84
N GLY A 60 19.09 -40.51 -41.37
CA GLY A 60 17.66 -40.55 -41.00
C GLY A 60 16.86 -39.27 -41.27
N CYS A 61 16.08 -39.25 -42.35
CA CYS A 61 14.92 -38.36 -42.49
C CYS A 61 13.73 -38.98 -41.69
N SER A 62 12.63 -38.31 -41.36
CA SER A 62 12.04 -37.04 -41.85
C SER A 62 11.24 -36.37 -40.72
N GLY A 63 11.04 -35.05 -40.74
CA GLY A 63 10.18 -34.36 -39.76
C GLY A 63 8.68 -34.43 -40.09
N ILE A 64 7.80 -34.21 -39.10
CA ILE A 64 6.37 -33.89 -39.33
C ILE A 64 5.67 -33.25 -38.11
N ARG A 65 4.85 -32.22 -38.38
CA ARG A 65 3.69 -31.66 -37.63
C ARG A 65 3.85 -31.12 -36.20
N HIS A 66 3.47 -29.84 -36.06
CA HIS A 66 2.76 -29.32 -34.89
C HIS A 66 1.55 -30.21 -34.53
N PHE A 67 1.26 -30.36 -33.23
CA PHE A 67 -0.07 -30.74 -32.76
C PHE A 67 -0.60 -29.72 -31.76
N SER A 68 -1.66 -29.02 -32.15
CA SER A 68 -2.47 -28.20 -31.26
C SER A 68 -3.47 -29.09 -30.51
N HIS A 69 -3.36 -29.18 -29.18
CA HIS A 69 -4.34 -29.88 -28.37
C HIS A 69 -5.45 -28.93 -27.89
N ASN A 70 -6.48 -28.79 -28.72
CA ASN A 70 -7.81 -28.45 -28.19
C ASN A 70 -8.34 -29.66 -27.39
N SER A 71 -8.84 -29.43 -26.19
CA SER A 71 -9.54 -30.43 -25.38
C SER A 71 -10.86 -29.86 -24.86
N SER A 72 -11.89 -29.85 -25.72
CA SER A 72 -13.25 -29.46 -25.34
C SER A 72 -13.80 -30.43 -24.29
N PHE A 73 -14.15 -29.93 -23.10
CA PHE A 73 -14.85 -30.71 -22.08
C PHE A 73 -16.31 -30.27 -21.97
N SER A 74 -17.21 -31.06 -22.55
CA SER A 74 -18.66 -30.91 -22.40
C SER A 74 -19.14 -31.63 -21.14
N VAL A 75 -19.73 -30.90 -20.19
CA VAL A 75 -20.37 -31.50 -19.01
C VAL A 75 -21.82 -31.02 -18.90
N PHE A 76 -22.71 -31.93 -19.27
CA PHE A 76 -24.12 -32.06 -18.92
C PHE A 76 -24.79 -30.92 -18.12
N GLN A 77 -25.79 -30.30 -18.75
CA GLN A 77 -26.94 -29.78 -18.02
C GLN A 77 -27.65 -30.93 -17.28
N ASN A 78 -28.00 -30.73 -16.01
CA ASN A 78 -28.99 -31.53 -15.32
C ASN A 78 -29.81 -30.60 -14.40
N GLY A 79 -31.02 -30.26 -14.83
CA GLY A 79 -31.85 -29.27 -14.15
C GLY A 79 -32.70 -29.89 -13.05
N PHE A 80 -32.59 -29.37 -11.82
CA PHE A 80 -33.55 -29.66 -10.74
C PHE A 80 -34.44 -28.46 -10.45
N LYS A 81 -35.69 -28.51 -10.94
CA LYS A 81 -36.75 -27.62 -10.46
C LYS A 81 -37.09 -28.00 -9.02
N ARG A 82 -37.15 -27.03 -8.11
CA ARG A 82 -37.99 -27.11 -6.91
C ARG A 82 -38.86 -25.87 -6.81
N ILE A 83 -40.16 -26.08 -6.99
CA ILE A 83 -41.22 -25.14 -6.66
C ILE A 83 -41.55 -25.34 -5.18
N PHE A 84 -41.68 -24.26 -4.41
CA PHE A 84 -42.57 -24.22 -3.26
C PHE A 84 -43.24 -22.85 -3.19
N SER A 85 -44.52 -22.83 -2.87
CA SER A 85 -45.37 -21.64 -2.91
C SER A 85 -46.35 -21.63 -1.73
N SER A 86 -46.01 -20.86 -0.72
CA SER A 86 -46.92 -20.25 0.27
C SER A 86 -46.10 -19.24 1.10
N GLY A 87 -46.61 -18.09 1.54
CA GLY A 87 -47.92 -17.50 1.29
C GLY A 87 -48.67 -17.24 2.59
N HIS A 88 -48.58 -16.01 3.12
CA HIS A 88 -49.65 -15.29 3.80
C HIS A 88 -49.29 -13.79 3.88
N CYS A 89 -50.21 -12.95 4.34
CA CYS A 89 -50.29 -11.54 3.94
C CYS A 89 -50.64 -10.61 5.11
N LEU A 90 -50.47 -9.30 4.86
CA LEU A 90 -51.03 -8.14 5.57
C LEU A 90 -50.65 -7.94 7.05
N ASN A 91 -50.18 -6.72 7.32
CA ASN A 91 -50.95 -5.84 8.21
C ASN A 91 -50.78 -4.37 7.81
N SER A 92 -51.82 -3.78 7.22
CA SER A 92 -51.87 -2.36 6.83
C SER A 92 -52.71 -1.58 7.84
N VAL A 93 -52.11 -0.65 8.58
CA VAL A 93 -52.86 0.23 9.49
C VAL A 93 -53.55 1.33 8.69
N ILE A 94 -54.88 1.28 8.66
CA ILE A 94 -55.73 2.32 8.09
C ILE A 94 -56.08 3.33 9.20
N LEU A 95 -55.83 4.61 8.97
CA LEU A 95 -56.51 5.71 9.66
C LEU A 95 -57.54 6.34 8.71
N ARG A 96 -58.68 6.75 9.27
CA ARG A 96 -59.89 7.09 8.50
C ARG A 96 -60.04 8.59 8.24
N ASN A 97 -60.68 8.84 7.11
CA ASN A 97 -61.49 9.98 6.67
C ASN A 97 -61.65 11.20 7.62
N PHE A 98 -61.59 12.38 7.00
CA PHE A 98 -62.62 13.41 7.19
C PHE A 98 -63.08 13.87 5.79
N ASP A 99 -64.39 14.10 5.63
CA ASP A 99 -65.04 14.47 4.36
C ASP A 99 -65.22 16.00 4.22
N GLY A 100 -65.26 16.55 2.98
CA GLY A 100 -65.31 18.00 2.76
C GLY A 100 -65.45 18.50 1.30
N GLU A 101 -66.61 18.27 0.70
CA GLU A 101 -67.26 19.01 -0.43
C GLU A 101 -66.46 19.62 -1.63
N ARG A 102 -66.63 18.96 -2.78
CA ARG A 102 -67.05 19.49 -4.11
C ARG A 102 -66.54 20.84 -4.68
N SER A 103 -65.92 20.69 -5.87
CA SER A 103 -66.24 21.39 -7.14
C SER A 103 -65.76 22.83 -7.39
N GLY A 104 -64.90 23.00 -8.41
CA GLY A 104 -64.59 24.30 -9.04
C GLY A 104 -63.44 24.25 -10.04
N THR A 105 -63.73 24.12 -11.34
CA THR A 105 -62.70 24.03 -12.39
C THR A 105 -62.18 25.41 -12.82
N LEU A 106 -60.89 25.67 -12.70
CA LEU A 106 -60.19 26.68 -13.52
C LEU A 106 -58.68 26.42 -13.58
N LYS A 107 -58.09 26.63 -14.75
CA LYS A 107 -56.63 26.57 -14.95
C LYS A 107 -55.98 27.84 -14.40
N ASN A 108 -54.84 27.72 -13.75
CA ASN A 108 -53.83 28.76 -13.74
C ASN A 108 -52.43 28.14 -13.72
N GLN A 109 -51.52 28.66 -14.55
CA GLN A 109 -50.13 28.24 -14.55
C GLN A 109 -49.41 28.90 -13.38
N ILE A 110 -49.07 28.13 -12.36
CA ILE A 110 -48.14 28.59 -11.33
C ILE A 110 -46.73 28.42 -11.89
N PHE A 111 -46.01 29.52 -12.06
CA PHE A 111 -44.58 29.48 -12.35
C PHE A 111 -43.87 28.72 -11.21
N GLY A 112 -43.16 27.65 -11.57
CA GLY A 112 -42.36 26.88 -10.62
C GLY A 112 -41.14 27.66 -10.15
N THR A 113 -41.32 28.56 -9.20
CA THR A 113 -40.23 29.27 -8.53
C THR A 113 -39.32 28.23 -7.89
N GLN A 114 -38.15 27.98 -8.48
CA GLN A 114 -37.17 27.07 -7.90
C GLN A 114 -36.77 27.61 -6.53
N SER A 115 -37.08 26.87 -5.47
CA SER A 115 -36.58 27.16 -4.13
C SER A 115 -35.06 26.89 -4.13
N ARG A 116 -34.29 27.91 -4.50
CA ARG A 116 -32.85 27.92 -4.25
C ARG A 116 -32.65 27.94 -2.75
N SER A 117 -32.40 26.76 -2.18
CA SER A 117 -31.81 26.62 -0.85
C SER A 117 -30.47 27.33 -0.86
N VAL A 118 -30.44 28.59 -0.42
CA VAL A 118 -29.20 29.33 -0.18
C VAL A 118 -28.54 28.69 1.04
N CYS A 119 -27.55 27.83 0.78
CA CYS A 119 -26.75 27.23 1.83
C CYS A 119 -25.97 28.34 2.54
N THR A 120 -26.36 28.68 3.77
CA THR A 120 -25.67 29.66 4.63
C THR A 120 -24.41 29.07 5.29
N GLU A 121 -23.73 28.19 4.57
CA GLU A 121 -22.45 27.59 4.94
C GLU A 121 -21.35 28.39 4.23
N PRO A 122 -20.23 28.71 4.89
CA PRO A 122 -19.09 29.30 4.18
C PRO A 122 -18.55 28.30 3.16
N ASP A 123 -18.20 28.79 1.98
CA ASP A 123 -17.51 28.01 0.97
C ASP A 123 -16.19 27.44 1.51
N ARG A 124 -15.74 26.31 0.96
CA ARG A 124 -14.42 25.78 1.29
C ARG A 124 -13.35 26.67 0.68
N GLU A 125 -12.28 26.92 1.43
CA GLU A 125 -11.03 27.41 0.85
C GLU A 125 -10.55 26.38 -0.18
N SER A 126 -10.14 26.84 -1.37
CA SER A 126 -9.65 25.97 -2.43
C SER A 126 -8.31 26.41 -2.97
N ILE A 127 -7.40 25.44 -3.09
CA ILE A 127 -6.04 25.61 -3.60
C ILE A 127 -5.94 24.82 -4.91
N GLU A 128 -5.37 25.43 -5.95
CA GLU A 128 -5.21 24.83 -7.27
C GLU A 128 -3.78 24.31 -7.47
N TYR A 129 -3.68 23.12 -8.07
CA TYR A 129 -2.44 22.47 -8.48
C TYR A 129 -2.60 21.91 -9.90
N ASP A 130 -1.49 21.58 -10.56
CA ASP A 130 -1.51 20.81 -11.80
C ASP A 130 -1.83 19.33 -11.51
N VAL A 131 -1.20 18.76 -10.48
CA VAL A 131 -1.42 17.36 -10.07
C VAL A 131 -1.60 17.22 -8.56
N VAL A 132 -2.71 16.57 -8.17
CA VAL A 132 -3.02 16.22 -6.77
C VAL A 132 -2.92 14.71 -6.59
N ILE A 133 -2.13 14.27 -5.61
CA ILE A 133 -1.82 12.86 -5.33
C ILE A 133 -2.32 12.49 -3.95
N VAL A 134 -3.10 11.40 -3.84
CA VAL A 134 -3.69 10.94 -2.58
C VAL A 134 -2.90 9.76 -2.01
N GLY A 135 -2.17 10.00 -0.92
CA GLY A 135 -1.42 9.01 -0.13
C GLY A 135 0.08 9.02 -0.41
N ALA A 136 0.89 9.33 0.60
CA ALA A 136 2.36 9.29 0.54
C ALA A 136 2.91 7.86 0.74
N GLY A 137 2.29 6.89 0.06
CA GLY A 137 2.82 5.54 -0.09
C GLY A 137 3.89 5.48 -1.19
N PRO A 138 4.55 4.32 -1.38
CA PRO A 138 5.61 4.20 -2.38
C PRO A 138 5.11 4.52 -3.79
N ALA A 139 3.87 4.16 -4.15
CA ALA A 139 3.29 4.49 -5.46
C ALA A 139 3.09 6.01 -5.67
N GLY A 140 2.52 6.72 -4.69
CA GLY A 140 2.26 8.16 -4.77
C GLY A 140 3.55 8.98 -4.80
N LEU A 141 4.53 8.62 -3.96
CA LEU A 141 5.84 9.25 -3.94
C LEU A 141 6.64 8.96 -5.22
N SER A 142 6.63 7.72 -5.75
CA SER A 142 7.25 7.43 -7.05
C SER A 142 6.64 8.24 -8.18
N ALA A 143 5.32 8.39 -8.21
CA ALA A 143 4.64 9.22 -9.21
C ALA A 143 5.03 10.70 -9.10
N ALA A 144 5.07 11.25 -7.88
CA ALA A 144 5.48 12.65 -7.64
C ALA A 144 6.95 12.91 -8.03
N ILE A 145 7.84 12.00 -7.65
CA ILE A 145 9.28 12.04 -7.98
C ILE A 145 9.47 11.99 -9.51
N ARG A 146 8.91 10.98 -10.19
CA ARG A 146 9.07 10.87 -11.66
C ARG A 146 8.44 12.05 -12.39
N LEU A 147 7.32 12.57 -11.91
CA LEU A 147 6.68 13.76 -12.48
C LEU A 147 7.59 14.99 -12.38
N LYS A 148 8.13 15.34 -11.20
CA LYS A 148 9.04 16.49 -11.08
C LYS A 148 10.40 16.27 -11.78
N GLN A 149 10.88 15.02 -11.91
CA GLN A 149 12.01 14.70 -12.78
C GLN A 149 11.68 15.02 -14.26
N LEU A 150 10.54 14.52 -14.77
CA LEU A 150 10.06 14.81 -16.13
C LEU A 150 9.80 16.31 -16.38
N CYS A 151 9.42 17.07 -15.34
CA CYS A 151 9.31 18.52 -15.38
C CYS A 151 10.68 19.18 -15.63
N ARG A 152 11.70 18.80 -14.84
CA ARG A 152 13.10 19.26 -15.02
C ARG A 152 13.71 18.81 -16.35
N GLU A 153 13.38 17.61 -16.85
CA GLU A 153 13.81 17.12 -18.17
C GLU A 153 13.23 17.92 -19.34
N LYS A 154 12.10 18.63 -19.15
CA LYS A 154 11.36 19.36 -20.19
C LYS A 154 11.34 20.88 -20.02
N ASP A 155 12.02 21.41 -19.01
CA ASP A 155 12.00 22.83 -18.62
C ASP A 155 10.57 23.39 -18.43
N VAL A 156 9.73 22.62 -17.74
CA VAL A 156 8.39 23.06 -17.30
C VAL A 156 8.31 23.01 -15.79
N ASP A 157 7.59 23.93 -15.16
CA ASP A 157 7.22 23.82 -13.76
C ASP A 157 5.72 23.50 -13.64
N LEU A 158 5.43 22.36 -13.02
CA LEU A 158 4.08 21.93 -12.68
C LEU A 158 3.98 21.80 -11.16
N SER A 159 2.92 22.33 -10.59
CA SER A 159 2.63 22.26 -9.16
C SER A 159 2.10 20.87 -8.79
N VAL A 160 2.73 20.22 -7.81
CA VAL A 160 2.47 18.81 -7.45
C VAL A 160 2.27 18.69 -5.94
N CYS A 161 1.05 18.33 -5.54
CA CYS A 161 0.64 18.17 -4.15
C CYS A 161 0.44 16.70 -3.80
N VAL A 162 0.96 16.25 -2.65
CA VAL A 162 0.74 14.91 -2.08
C VAL A 162 0.09 15.03 -0.70
N VAL A 163 -1.16 14.60 -0.54
CA VAL A 163 -1.81 14.54 0.79
C VAL A 163 -1.62 13.17 1.44
N GLU A 164 -1.30 13.16 2.73
CA GLU A 164 -1.19 11.93 3.53
C GLU A 164 -1.99 12.06 4.84
N LYS A 165 -2.77 11.02 5.15
CA LYS A 165 -3.59 10.96 6.38
C LYS A 165 -2.76 10.73 7.65
N GLY A 166 -1.58 10.12 7.52
CA GLY A 166 -0.61 9.96 8.61
C GLY A 166 -0.09 11.32 9.06
N ALA A 167 0.05 11.52 10.37
CA ALA A 167 0.59 12.76 10.95
C ALA A 167 2.03 13.07 10.50
N GLU A 168 2.71 12.07 9.93
CA GLU A 168 3.97 12.17 9.21
C GLU A 168 3.95 11.13 8.07
N VAL A 169 4.82 11.32 7.06
CA VAL A 169 5.03 10.31 6.01
C VAL A 169 5.48 8.99 6.64
N GLY A 170 4.96 7.87 6.14
CA GLY A 170 5.28 6.53 6.66
C GLY A 170 4.50 6.08 7.90
N ALA A 171 3.80 6.96 8.62
CA ALA A 171 3.08 6.61 9.87
C ALA A 171 2.04 5.48 9.69
N HIS A 172 1.39 5.40 8.53
CA HIS A 172 0.39 4.37 8.20
C HIS A 172 0.93 3.21 7.33
N ILE A 173 2.24 3.16 7.09
CA ILE A 173 2.87 2.15 6.21
C ILE A 173 3.26 0.91 7.02
N ILE A 174 2.59 -0.20 6.71
CA ILE A 174 2.78 -1.49 7.36
C ILE A 174 3.11 -2.53 6.29
N SER A 175 4.30 -3.11 6.38
CA SER A 175 4.78 -4.20 5.54
C SER A 175 5.85 -4.97 6.31
N GLY A 176 5.83 -6.31 6.23
CA GLY A 176 7.05 -7.09 6.38
C GLY A 176 7.68 -7.15 5.00
N ASN A 177 8.74 -6.38 4.76
CA ASN A 177 9.19 -6.09 3.41
C ASN A 177 10.48 -6.83 3.05
N VAL A 178 10.39 -7.70 2.05
CA VAL A 178 11.53 -8.13 1.24
C VAL A 178 11.43 -7.37 -0.08
N PHE A 179 12.40 -6.51 -0.33
CA PHE A 179 12.34 -5.43 -1.33
C PHE A 179 13.08 -5.82 -2.60
N GLU A 180 12.37 -5.83 -3.72
CA GLU A 180 12.92 -5.99 -5.08
C GLU A 180 13.33 -4.59 -5.61
N PRO A 181 14.63 -4.31 -5.81
CA PRO A 181 15.13 -2.95 -5.96
C PRO A 181 14.92 -2.32 -7.36
N ARG A 182 14.59 -3.08 -8.40
CA ARG A 182 14.58 -2.64 -9.81
C ARG A 182 13.79 -1.35 -10.07
N ALA A 183 12.62 -1.20 -9.47
CA ALA A 183 11.80 0.01 -9.65
C ALA A 183 12.42 1.26 -8.98
N LEU A 184 13.28 1.07 -7.98
CA LEU A 184 14.06 2.14 -7.35
C LEU A 184 15.40 2.38 -8.08
N ASP A 185 16.00 1.33 -8.64
CA ASP A 185 17.13 1.44 -9.56
C ASP A 185 16.77 2.24 -10.83
N GLU A 186 15.51 2.18 -11.28
CA GLU A 186 14.98 3.01 -12.37
C GLU A 186 14.70 4.46 -11.90
N LEU A 187 13.99 4.64 -10.79
CA LEU A 187 13.52 5.96 -10.33
C LEU A 187 14.62 6.85 -9.73
N LEU A 188 15.52 6.26 -8.95
CA LEU A 188 16.57 6.93 -8.17
C LEU A 188 17.88 6.13 -8.27
N PRO A 189 18.52 6.02 -9.45
CA PRO A 189 19.65 5.12 -9.72
C PRO A 189 20.90 5.31 -8.83
N GLN A 190 20.98 6.37 -8.03
CA GLN A 190 22.07 6.66 -7.09
C GLN A 190 21.73 6.29 -5.63
N TRP A 191 20.60 5.63 -5.35
CA TRP A 191 20.15 5.34 -3.98
C TRP A 191 21.15 4.52 -3.14
N LYS A 192 22.04 3.77 -3.80
CA LYS A 192 23.11 2.94 -3.18
C LYS A 192 24.32 3.78 -2.73
N GLN A 193 24.42 5.02 -3.21
CA GLN A 193 25.47 6.00 -2.92
C GLN A 193 25.00 7.08 -1.94
N GLU A 194 23.69 7.18 -1.71
CA GLU A 194 23.04 8.05 -0.73
C GLU A 194 22.81 7.33 0.61
N GLU A 195 22.52 8.08 1.68
CA GLU A 195 22.14 7.56 3.00
C GLU A 195 20.70 7.00 3.00
N SER A 196 20.44 6.01 2.17
CA SER A 196 19.14 5.35 2.05
C SER A 196 18.92 4.28 3.14
N PRO A 197 17.66 4.02 3.55
CA PRO A 197 17.35 3.04 4.61
C PRO A 197 17.36 1.57 4.13
N ILE A 198 18.12 1.25 3.08
CA ILE A 198 18.17 -0.06 2.41
C ILE A 198 19.57 -0.68 2.62
N SER A 199 19.83 -1.21 3.82
CA SER A 199 21.17 -1.66 4.24
C SER A 199 21.34 -3.17 4.39
N VAL A 200 20.25 -3.96 4.49
CA VAL A 200 20.32 -5.39 4.82
C VAL A 200 19.93 -6.24 3.60
N PRO A 201 20.88 -6.75 2.80
CA PRO A 201 20.57 -7.69 1.73
C PRO A 201 20.06 -9.03 2.29
N VAL A 202 19.22 -9.74 1.55
CA VAL A 202 18.76 -11.09 1.93
C VAL A 202 19.95 -12.06 1.88
N SER A 203 20.19 -12.74 3.01
CA SER A 203 21.33 -13.64 3.20
C SER A 203 20.94 -15.12 3.08
N SER A 204 19.68 -15.48 3.40
CA SER A 204 19.13 -16.80 3.07
C SER A 204 17.61 -16.87 3.19
N ASP A 205 16.96 -17.53 2.23
CA ASP A 205 15.55 -17.90 2.30
C ASP A 205 15.29 -19.28 2.93
N LYS A 206 14.18 -19.41 3.65
CA LYS A 206 13.64 -20.67 4.18
C LYS A 206 12.12 -20.69 4.03
N PHE A 207 11.58 -21.85 3.65
CA PHE A 207 10.13 -22.09 3.56
C PHE A 207 9.76 -23.33 4.38
N TRP A 208 8.93 -23.16 5.42
CA TRP A 208 8.58 -24.22 6.37
C TRP A 208 7.08 -24.54 6.37
N PHE A 209 6.73 -25.82 6.30
CA PHE A 209 5.40 -26.30 6.67
C PHE A 209 5.36 -26.56 8.17
N LEU A 210 4.46 -25.88 8.90
CA LEU A 210 4.28 -26.06 10.32
C LEU A 210 3.16 -27.05 10.62
N THR A 211 3.47 -28.03 11.46
CA THR A 211 2.50 -28.74 12.29
C THR A 211 2.47 -28.11 13.67
N LYS A 212 1.54 -28.50 14.57
CA LYS A 212 1.48 -27.95 15.94
C LYS A 212 2.81 -28.06 16.72
N ASN A 213 3.61 -29.10 16.45
CA ASN A 213 4.78 -29.48 17.26
C ASN A 213 6.10 -29.56 16.46
N ARG A 214 6.08 -29.35 15.14
CA ARG A 214 7.26 -29.54 14.25
C ARG A 214 7.17 -28.61 13.03
N ALA A 215 8.29 -27.97 12.70
CA ALA A 215 8.52 -27.40 11.37
C ALA A 215 9.13 -28.46 10.44
N LEU A 216 8.68 -28.51 9.19
CA LEU A 216 9.24 -29.32 8.11
C LEU A 216 9.78 -28.37 7.04
N SER A 217 11.06 -28.46 6.70
CA SER A 217 11.63 -27.61 5.64
C SER A 217 11.28 -28.15 4.27
N PHE A 218 10.70 -27.31 3.42
CA PHE A 218 10.43 -27.58 2.02
C PHE A 218 11.35 -26.72 1.13
N PRO A 219 11.45 -27.00 -0.18
CA PRO A 219 12.06 -26.07 -1.13
C PRO A 219 11.41 -24.69 -1.04
N CYS A 220 12.21 -23.62 -1.16
CA CYS A 220 11.67 -22.26 -1.20
C CYS A 220 11.06 -21.99 -2.59
N PRO A 221 9.81 -21.50 -2.69
CA PRO A 221 9.22 -21.08 -3.97
C PRO A 221 9.64 -19.66 -4.39
N PHE A 222 10.40 -18.95 -3.53
CA PHE A 222 10.85 -17.58 -3.76
C PHE A 222 12.36 -17.56 -4.01
N ASP A 223 12.79 -16.76 -4.99
CA ASP A 223 14.17 -16.31 -5.14
C ASP A 223 14.25 -14.84 -4.72
N ASN A 224 14.98 -14.55 -3.65
CA ASN A 224 15.21 -13.19 -3.14
C ASN A 224 16.67 -12.75 -3.30
N LYS A 225 17.44 -13.39 -4.22
CA LYS A 225 18.82 -13.02 -4.50
C LYS A 225 18.92 -11.59 -5.06
N GLY A 226 19.51 -10.69 -4.28
CA GLY A 226 19.62 -9.26 -4.61
C GLY A 226 18.51 -8.38 -4.02
N ASN A 227 17.54 -8.99 -3.34
CA ASN A 227 16.52 -8.25 -2.57
C ASN A 227 17.04 -7.87 -1.19
N TYR A 228 16.33 -6.96 -0.51
CA TYR A 228 16.72 -6.42 0.80
C TYR A 228 15.61 -6.58 1.85
N VAL A 229 15.97 -6.83 3.10
CA VAL A 229 15.02 -6.78 4.23
C VAL A 229 14.95 -5.34 4.74
N ILE A 230 13.81 -4.68 4.58
CA ILE A 230 13.68 -3.23 4.88
C ILE A 230 12.49 -2.90 5.78
N SER A 231 12.54 -1.71 6.39
CA SER A 231 11.36 -1.04 6.92
C SER A 231 10.76 -0.12 5.87
N LEU A 232 9.65 -0.53 5.25
CA LEU A 232 8.98 0.26 4.20
C LEU A 232 8.53 1.66 4.68
N SER A 233 8.24 1.83 5.97
CA SER A 233 7.91 3.15 6.54
C SER A 233 9.12 4.09 6.58
N GLN A 234 10.34 3.57 6.75
CA GLN A 234 11.56 4.38 6.62
C GLN A 234 11.85 4.70 5.14
N LEU A 235 11.66 3.73 4.23
CA LEU A 235 11.85 3.97 2.80
C LEU A 235 10.93 5.09 2.29
N VAL A 236 9.64 5.10 2.65
CA VAL A 236 8.78 6.21 2.19
C VAL A 236 9.10 7.56 2.84
N ARG A 237 9.67 7.60 4.06
CA ARG A 237 10.14 8.87 4.65
C ARG A 237 11.32 9.43 3.87
N TRP A 238 12.28 8.57 3.52
CA TRP A 238 13.41 8.94 2.67
C TRP A 238 12.94 9.37 1.27
N MET A 239 12.00 8.64 0.65
CA MET A 239 11.37 9.05 -0.61
C MET A 239 10.56 10.36 -0.48
N GLY A 240 10.00 10.65 0.69
CA GLY A 240 9.35 11.92 0.99
C GLY A 240 10.33 13.08 0.85
N ALA A 241 11.46 13.00 1.55
CA ALA A 241 12.54 13.99 1.42
C ALA A 241 13.07 14.10 -0.02
N LYS A 242 13.25 12.97 -0.74
CA LYS A 242 13.61 12.97 -2.18
C LYS A 242 12.56 13.69 -3.06
N ALA A 243 11.28 13.66 -2.70
CA ALA A 243 10.23 14.37 -3.42
C ALA A 243 10.20 15.87 -3.07
N GLU A 244 10.43 16.22 -1.80
CA GLU A 244 10.56 17.62 -1.34
C GLU A 244 11.79 18.31 -1.97
N GLU A 245 12.93 17.61 -2.08
CA GLU A 245 14.11 18.03 -2.87
C GLU A 245 13.81 18.29 -4.36
N LEU A 246 12.74 17.70 -4.88
CA LEU A 246 12.25 17.90 -6.25
C LEU A 246 11.20 19.01 -6.37
N GLY A 247 10.77 19.62 -5.25
CA GLY A 247 9.73 20.65 -5.21
C GLY A 247 8.31 20.09 -5.23
N VAL A 248 8.10 18.88 -4.71
CA VAL A 248 6.77 18.33 -4.41
C VAL A 248 6.31 18.86 -3.05
N GLU A 249 5.07 19.33 -2.96
CA GLU A 249 4.47 19.79 -1.71
C GLU A 249 3.77 18.62 -1.02
N ILE A 250 4.26 18.20 0.16
CA ILE A 250 3.70 17.07 0.91
C ILE A 250 2.97 17.57 2.15
N TYR A 251 1.70 17.17 2.29
CA TYR A 251 0.81 17.56 3.37
C TYR A 251 0.40 16.35 4.23
N PRO A 252 1.24 15.95 5.21
CA PRO A 252 0.88 14.96 6.21
C PRO A 252 -0.17 15.51 7.20
N GLY A 253 -1.00 14.63 7.76
CA GLY A 253 -2.12 14.95 8.64
C GLY A 253 -3.44 15.26 7.91
N PHE A 254 -3.44 15.36 6.58
CA PHE A 254 -4.61 15.74 5.79
C PHE A 254 -5.22 14.54 5.08
N ALA A 255 -6.40 14.10 5.52
CA ALA A 255 -7.11 13.00 4.88
C ALA A 255 -7.99 13.51 3.73
N ALA A 256 -7.70 13.09 2.49
CA ALA A 256 -8.68 13.19 1.42
C ALA A 256 -9.94 12.37 1.78
N SER A 257 -11.10 13.02 1.80
CA SER A 257 -12.37 12.46 2.29
C SER A 257 -13.45 12.41 1.22
N GLU A 258 -13.34 13.28 0.21
CA GLU A 258 -14.31 13.53 -0.84
C GLU A 258 -13.58 13.65 -2.20
N ILE A 259 -14.25 13.26 -3.28
CA ILE A 259 -13.83 13.54 -4.66
C ILE A 259 -14.68 14.71 -5.15
N LEU A 260 -14.04 15.73 -5.72
CA LEU A 260 -14.69 16.86 -6.35
C LEU A 260 -14.94 16.57 -7.82
N TYR A 261 -16.12 16.95 -8.32
CA TYR A 261 -16.50 16.77 -9.73
C TYR A 261 -16.96 18.09 -10.35
N ASP A 262 -16.79 18.24 -11.66
CA ASP A 262 -17.36 19.33 -12.43
C ASP A 262 -18.82 19.05 -12.86
N ALA A 263 -19.40 19.96 -13.65
CA ALA A 263 -20.75 19.81 -14.20
C ALA A 263 -20.90 18.71 -15.27
N ASN A 264 -19.79 18.12 -15.73
CA ASN A 264 -19.74 17.04 -16.74
C ASN A 264 -19.37 15.68 -16.11
N ASP A 265 -19.39 15.57 -14.78
CA ASP A 265 -18.98 14.39 -14.00
C ASP A 265 -17.48 14.02 -14.12
N PHE A 266 -16.58 14.91 -14.57
CA PHE A 266 -15.12 14.72 -14.50
C PHE A 266 -14.57 14.99 -13.10
N VAL A 267 -13.50 14.29 -12.70
CA VAL A 267 -12.80 14.55 -11.43
C VAL A 267 -11.95 15.81 -11.56
N VAL A 268 -12.12 16.77 -10.65
CA VAL A 268 -11.36 18.03 -10.62
C VAL A 268 -10.55 18.25 -9.34
N GLY A 269 -10.53 17.28 -8.43
CA GLY A 269 -9.77 17.37 -7.18
C GLY A 269 -10.32 16.52 -6.05
N ILE A 270 -9.85 16.81 -4.84
CA ILE A 270 -10.32 16.19 -3.59
C ILE A 270 -10.71 17.23 -2.54
N GLY A 271 -11.63 16.87 -1.65
CA GLY A 271 -11.89 17.60 -0.42
C GLY A 271 -11.19 16.92 0.76
N THR A 272 -10.38 17.64 1.53
CA THR A 272 -9.83 17.12 2.79
C THR A 272 -10.94 17.00 3.86
N ASN A 273 -10.67 16.35 4.98
CA ASN A 273 -11.68 16.13 6.01
C ASN A 273 -12.02 17.43 6.77
N ASP A 274 -13.31 17.64 7.04
CA ASP A 274 -13.75 18.63 8.02
C ASP A 274 -13.18 18.29 9.42
N MET A 275 -12.94 19.32 10.22
CA MET A 275 -12.44 19.25 11.60
C MET A 275 -13.47 19.80 12.59
N GLY A 276 -13.34 19.46 13.87
CA GLY A 276 -14.25 19.96 14.91
C GLY A 276 -15.67 19.37 14.87
N ILE A 277 -15.88 18.22 14.23
CA ILE A 277 -17.14 17.46 14.32
C ILE A 277 -17.18 16.64 15.62
N ALA A 278 -18.37 16.45 16.19
CA ALA A 278 -18.62 15.65 17.40
C ALA A 278 -19.10 14.22 17.07
N LYS A 279 -19.16 13.35 18.08
CA LYS A 279 -19.45 11.91 17.90
C LYS A 279 -20.88 11.63 17.39
N ASP A 280 -21.80 12.56 17.62
CA ASP A 280 -23.19 12.54 17.13
C ASP A 280 -23.36 13.20 15.75
N GLY A 281 -22.28 13.71 15.15
CA GLY A 281 -22.30 14.46 13.89
C GLY A 281 -22.56 15.96 14.03
N SER A 282 -22.76 16.47 15.25
CA SER A 282 -22.91 17.91 15.47
C SER A 282 -21.59 18.67 15.27
N LYS A 283 -21.68 19.95 14.90
CA LYS A 283 -20.52 20.85 14.78
C LYS A 283 -20.17 21.42 16.16
N LYS A 284 -18.89 21.37 16.55
CA LYS A 284 -18.38 22.05 17.75
C LYS A 284 -18.11 23.53 17.45
N GLU A 285 -17.85 24.30 18.49
CA GLU A 285 -17.38 25.69 18.42
C GLU A 285 -16.10 25.85 17.59
N ASN A 286 -15.24 24.82 17.55
CA ASN A 286 -14.02 24.77 16.75
C ASN A 286 -14.20 24.02 15.40
N PHE A 287 -15.41 23.97 14.85
CA PHE A 287 -15.66 23.40 13.53
C PHE A 287 -14.93 24.20 12.43
N GLN A 288 -14.23 23.48 11.55
CA GLN A 288 -13.57 24.02 10.37
C GLN A 288 -13.87 23.08 9.19
N ARG A 289 -14.23 23.63 8.04
CA ARG A 289 -14.41 22.83 6.81
C ARG A 289 -13.05 22.36 6.29
N GLY A 290 -13.04 21.20 5.65
CA GLY A 290 -11.88 20.74 4.88
C GLY A 290 -11.60 21.67 3.68
N VAL A 291 -10.36 21.66 3.22
CA VAL A 291 -9.85 22.42 2.07
C VAL A 291 -10.10 21.63 0.79
N GLU A 292 -10.45 22.31 -0.29
CA GLU A 292 -10.51 21.73 -1.63
C GLU A 292 -9.14 21.83 -2.31
N LEU A 293 -8.57 20.69 -2.71
CA LEU A 293 -7.34 20.63 -3.48
C LEU A 293 -7.72 20.25 -4.91
N LYS A 294 -7.74 21.26 -5.79
CA LYS A 294 -8.15 21.14 -7.19
C LYS A 294 -6.93 20.81 -8.04
N GLY A 295 -7.11 19.89 -8.99
CA GLY A 295 -6.02 19.34 -9.79
C GLY A 295 -6.46 19.07 -11.22
N ARG A 296 -5.64 19.45 -12.22
CA ARG A 296 -5.86 19.05 -13.62
C ARG A 296 -5.80 17.53 -13.77
N ILE A 297 -4.98 16.87 -12.94
CA ILE A 297 -4.96 15.42 -12.75
C ILE A 297 -5.08 15.13 -11.24
N THR A 298 -5.92 14.15 -10.88
CA THR A 298 -6.02 13.60 -9.52
C THR A 298 -5.62 12.13 -9.53
N LEU A 299 -4.51 11.78 -8.87
CA LEU A 299 -3.97 10.41 -8.79
C LEU A 299 -4.27 9.77 -7.43
N LEU A 300 -4.98 8.64 -7.42
CA LEU A 300 -5.36 7.95 -6.20
C LEU A 300 -4.38 6.81 -5.87
N SER A 301 -3.56 7.01 -4.83
CA SER A 301 -2.54 6.06 -4.35
C SER A 301 -2.76 5.64 -2.88
N GLU A 302 -4.03 5.57 -2.43
CA GLU A 302 -4.45 5.17 -1.06
C GLU A 302 -3.97 3.76 -0.60
N GLY A 303 -3.44 2.97 -1.54
CA GLY A 303 -3.00 1.60 -1.34
C GLY A 303 -4.16 0.59 -1.33
N CYS A 304 -3.95 -0.55 -0.67
CA CYS A 304 -4.96 -1.61 -0.58
C CYS A 304 -6.30 -1.08 -0.04
N ARG A 305 -7.35 -1.30 -0.83
CA ARG A 305 -8.76 -0.95 -0.56
C ARG A 305 -8.99 0.54 -0.26
N GLY A 306 -8.50 1.39 -1.17
CA GLY A 306 -8.71 2.85 -1.14
C GLY A 306 -10.18 3.25 -1.02
N SER A 307 -10.44 4.19 -0.12
CA SER A 307 -11.78 4.66 0.27
C SER A 307 -12.40 5.62 -0.74
N LEU A 308 -11.58 6.36 -1.49
CA LEU A 308 -11.98 7.15 -2.64
C LEU A 308 -11.87 6.32 -3.92
N SER A 309 -10.86 5.44 -4.01
CA SER A 309 -10.70 4.50 -5.12
C SER A 309 -11.96 3.65 -5.34
N GLU A 310 -12.54 3.02 -4.31
CA GLU A 310 -13.79 2.25 -4.47
C GLU A 310 -15.01 3.13 -4.80
N LYS A 311 -15.01 4.46 -4.48
CA LYS A 311 -16.04 5.40 -4.97
C LYS A 311 -15.89 5.62 -6.49
N ILE A 312 -14.67 5.88 -6.95
CA ILE A 312 -14.33 6.06 -8.38
C ILE A 312 -14.66 4.81 -9.19
N ILE A 313 -14.18 3.64 -8.75
CA ILE A 313 -14.41 2.34 -9.40
C ILE A 313 -15.92 2.10 -9.58
N LYS A 314 -16.73 2.40 -8.56
CA LYS A 314 -18.18 2.28 -8.60
C LYS A 314 -18.86 3.34 -9.49
N LYS A 315 -18.42 4.61 -9.46
CA LYS A 315 -19.02 5.70 -10.26
C LYS A 315 -18.86 5.44 -11.75
N TYR A 316 -17.63 5.16 -12.19
CA TYR A 316 -17.30 4.98 -13.61
C TYR A 316 -17.38 3.51 -14.08
N LYS A 317 -17.80 2.59 -13.20
CA LYS A 317 -17.98 1.15 -13.48
C LYS A 317 -16.72 0.49 -14.04
N LEU A 318 -15.56 0.84 -13.48
CA LEU A 318 -14.25 0.44 -14.02
C LEU A 318 -14.06 -1.08 -14.00
N ARG A 319 -14.64 -1.76 -12.99
CA ARG A 319 -14.60 -3.22 -12.87
C ARG A 319 -15.45 -3.91 -13.93
N GLU A 320 -16.57 -3.31 -14.30
CA GLU A 320 -17.48 -3.80 -15.32
C GLU A 320 -16.98 -3.51 -16.74
N LYS A 321 -16.27 -2.40 -16.97
CA LYS A 321 -15.56 -2.11 -18.24
C LYS A 321 -14.51 -3.18 -18.55
N GLU A 322 -13.56 -3.36 -17.62
CA GLU A 322 -12.41 -4.26 -17.79
C GLU A 322 -12.74 -5.74 -17.54
N GLN A 323 -14.01 -6.06 -17.25
CA GLN A 323 -14.52 -7.41 -16.96
C GLN A 323 -13.83 -8.10 -15.76
N SER A 324 -13.12 -7.33 -14.92
CA SER A 324 -12.31 -7.80 -13.80
C SER A 324 -13.16 -8.39 -12.67
N GLN A 325 -12.61 -9.38 -11.97
CA GLN A 325 -13.28 -9.97 -10.81
C GLN A 325 -13.24 -9.03 -9.58
N HIS A 326 -14.09 -9.30 -8.59
CA HIS A 326 -14.09 -8.53 -7.33
C HIS A 326 -12.87 -8.89 -6.48
N GLN A 327 -11.98 -7.91 -6.27
CA GLN A 327 -10.69 -8.09 -5.60
C GLN A 327 -10.80 -8.88 -4.29
N THR A 328 -9.99 -9.93 -4.16
CA THR A 328 -9.80 -10.66 -2.90
C THR A 328 -8.73 -10.00 -2.06
N TYR A 329 -8.83 -10.13 -0.74
CA TYR A 329 -8.04 -9.39 0.22
C TYR A 329 -7.62 -10.28 1.39
N ALA A 330 -6.36 -10.20 1.81
CA ALA A 330 -5.91 -10.77 3.08
C ALA A 330 -5.68 -9.68 4.13
N LEU A 331 -5.73 -10.06 5.41
CA LEU A 331 -5.26 -9.25 6.53
C LEU A 331 -3.86 -9.71 6.93
N GLY A 332 -2.87 -8.82 6.82
CA GLY A 332 -1.55 -9.00 7.40
C GLY A 332 -1.46 -8.34 8.77
N ILE A 333 -1.05 -9.10 9.78
CA ILE A 333 -0.73 -8.61 11.13
C ILE A 333 0.78 -8.74 11.32
N LYS A 334 1.43 -7.69 11.85
CA LYS A 334 2.88 -7.59 12.03
C LYS A 334 3.22 -7.11 13.45
N GLU A 335 4.28 -7.67 14.02
CA GLU A 335 5.05 -7.07 15.10
C GLU A 335 6.50 -6.81 14.64
N VAL A 336 7.14 -5.80 15.25
CA VAL A 336 8.60 -5.67 15.25
C VAL A 336 9.09 -6.00 16.65
N TRP A 337 10.04 -6.93 16.74
CA TRP A 337 10.70 -7.34 17.97
C TRP A 337 12.16 -6.88 17.96
N GLU A 338 12.68 -6.45 19.10
CA GLU A 338 14.11 -6.56 19.38
C GLU A 338 14.38 -7.94 20.00
N ILE A 339 15.46 -8.61 19.58
CA ILE A 339 15.86 -9.92 20.10
C ILE A 339 17.32 -9.92 20.59
N ASP A 340 17.68 -10.97 21.32
CA ASP A 340 19.07 -11.23 21.72
C ASP A 340 20.01 -11.32 20.50
N GLU A 341 21.21 -10.77 20.65
CA GLU A 341 22.21 -10.65 19.59
C GLU A 341 22.69 -12.02 19.09
N GLY A 342 22.86 -12.99 20.00
CA GLY A 342 23.24 -14.37 19.65
C GLY A 342 22.17 -15.14 18.87
N LYS A 343 20.95 -14.59 18.76
CA LYS A 343 19.83 -15.12 17.96
C LYS A 343 19.66 -14.39 16.63
N HIS A 344 20.25 -13.21 16.48
CA HIS A 344 20.05 -12.34 15.32
C HIS A 344 20.92 -12.75 14.12
N LYS A 345 20.36 -12.64 12.92
CA LYS A 345 20.94 -13.13 11.66
C LYS A 345 20.53 -12.21 10.51
N PRO A 346 21.17 -11.05 10.32
CA PRO A 346 20.76 -10.05 9.32
C PRO A 346 20.50 -10.67 7.95
N GLY A 347 19.37 -10.31 7.33
CA GLY A 347 18.97 -10.82 6.01
C GLY A 347 18.39 -12.24 6.01
N PHE A 348 18.25 -12.92 7.17
CA PHE A 348 17.55 -14.20 7.24
C PHE A 348 16.06 -14.00 6.98
N VAL A 349 15.54 -14.71 5.96
CA VAL A 349 14.15 -14.67 5.51
C VAL A 349 13.51 -16.03 5.73
N LEU A 350 12.46 -16.07 6.55
CA LEU A 350 11.64 -17.26 6.80
C LEU A 350 10.19 -16.98 6.43
N HIS A 351 9.63 -17.86 5.61
CA HIS A 351 8.20 -17.96 5.32
C HIS A 351 7.65 -19.29 5.86
N THR A 352 6.42 -19.31 6.34
CA THR A 352 5.78 -20.55 6.79
C THR A 352 4.33 -20.68 6.33
N MET A 353 3.85 -21.93 6.23
CA MET A 353 2.45 -22.27 5.97
C MET A 353 1.97 -23.39 6.90
N GLY A 354 0.66 -23.61 6.99
CA GLY A 354 0.06 -24.61 7.88
C GLY A 354 -0.26 -24.03 9.27
N TRP A 355 0.13 -24.73 10.33
CA TRP A 355 -0.20 -24.35 11.71
C TRP A 355 0.26 -22.91 12.01
N PRO A 356 -0.56 -22.05 12.66
CA PRO A 356 -1.80 -22.38 13.37
C PRO A 356 -3.08 -22.47 12.53
N LEU A 357 -3.05 -22.06 11.26
CA LEU A 357 -4.21 -22.09 10.37
C LEU A 357 -4.64 -23.53 10.01
N ASP A 358 -5.93 -23.69 9.68
CA ASP A 358 -6.47 -24.97 9.21
C ASP A 358 -6.25 -25.15 7.69
N ARG A 359 -6.56 -26.35 7.16
CA ARG A 359 -6.38 -26.67 5.73
C ARG A 359 -7.41 -26.02 4.79
N LYS A 360 -8.33 -25.19 5.30
CA LYS A 360 -9.37 -24.48 4.53
C LYS A 360 -9.14 -22.96 4.51
N THR A 361 -8.30 -22.45 5.40
CA THR A 361 -7.98 -21.04 5.55
C THR A 361 -6.69 -20.73 4.78
N TYR A 362 -6.77 -19.93 3.71
CA TYR A 362 -5.56 -19.47 3.03
C TYR A 362 -4.81 -18.46 3.90
N GLY A 363 -3.50 -18.59 3.94
CA GLY A 363 -2.63 -17.75 4.75
C GLY A 363 -1.27 -18.39 5.01
N GLY A 364 -0.41 -17.64 5.69
CA GLY A 364 0.97 -18.02 5.99
C GLY A 364 1.63 -16.97 6.87
N SER A 365 2.78 -17.30 7.43
CA SER A 365 3.56 -16.38 8.28
C SER A 365 4.88 -15.98 7.63
N PHE A 366 5.44 -14.88 8.13
CA PHE A 366 6.78 -14.44 7.79
C PHE A 366 7.58 -14.06 9.04
N MET A 367 8.89 -14.20 8.95
CA MET A 367 9.87 -13.68 9.89
C MET A 367 11.11 -13.23 9.13
N TYR A 368 11.47 -11.95 9.23
CA TYR A 368 12.65 -11.38 8.58
C TYR A 368 13.54 -10.67 9.61
N HIS A 369 14.83 -10.96 9.59
CA HIS A 369 15.82 -10.27 10.42
C HIS A 369 16.30 -8.99 9.72
N MET A 370 15.92 -7.86 10.30
CA MET A 370 16.26 -6.51 9.84
C MET A 370 17.61 -6.08 10.43
N ASN A 371 17.94 -4.79 10.40
CA ASN A 371 19.10 -4.24 11.12
C ASN A 371 18.86 -4.19 12.65
N ASP A 372 19.85 -3.73 13.42
CA ASP A 372 19.68 -3.27 14.82
C ASP A 372 19.08 -4.31 15.78
N ARG A 373 19.44 -5.59 15.58
CA ARG A 373 18.88 -6.77 16.28
C ARG A 373 17.36 -6.95 16.13
N GLN A 374 16.73 -6.27 15.18
CA GLN A 374 15.28 -6.31 15.00
C GLN A 374 14.83 -7.48 14.13
N VAL A 375 13.63 -8.00 14.43
CA VAL A 375 12.91 -9.02 13.66
C VAL A 375 11.50 -8.53 13.35
N SER A 376 11.16 -8.52 12.07
CA SER A 376 9.80 -8.29 11.57
C SER A 376 9.09 -9.62 11.42
N ILE A 377 8.14 -9.95 12.31
CA ILE A 377 7.33 -11.16 12.26
C ILE A 377 5.86 -10.84 11.99
N GLY A 378 5.16 -11.67 11.24
CA GLY A 378 3.73 -11.49 11.01
C GLY A 378 3.00 -12.72 10.49
N LEU A 379 1.66 -12.65 10.49
CA LEU A 379 0.75 -13.64 9.93
C LEU A 379 -0.18 -12.96 8.92
N VAL A 380 -0.39 -13.60 7.78
CA VAL A 380 -1.35 -13.22 6.74
C VAL A 380 -2.49 -14.24 6.71
N VAL A 381 -3.73 -13.76 6.68
CA VAL A 381 -4.94 -14.59 6.60
C VAL A 381 -5.90 -14.01 5.55
N ALA A 382 -6.32 -14.81 4.57
CA ALA A 382 -7.29 -14.41 3.55
C ALA A 382 -8.66 -14.09 4.16
N LEU A 383 -9.29 -12.97 3.77
CA LEU A 383 -10.61 -12.56 4.28
C LEU A 383 -11.77 -13.35 3.64
N ASN A 384 -11.47 -14.42 2.91
CA ASN A 384 -12.42 -15.44 2.47
C ASN A 384 -12.52 -16.64 3.44
N TYR A 385 -11.94 -16.55 4.64
CA TYR A 385 -12.07 -17.58 5.67
C TYR A 385 -13.54 -17.84 6.04
N HIS A 386 -13.91 -19.12 6.20
CA HIS A 386 -15.31 -19.52 6.38
C HIS A 386 -15.75 -19.62 7.85
N ASN A 387 -14.82 -19.61 8.81
CA ASN A 387 -15.13 -19.76 10.24
C ASN A 387 -15.34 -18.38 10.89
N PRO A 388 -16.56 -18.02 11.34
CA PRO A 388 -16.82 -16.71 11.96
C PRO A 388 -16.15 -16.54 13.34
N PHE A 389 -15.67 -17.63 13.96
CA PHE A 389 -14.92 -17.60 15.21
C PHE A 389 -13.40 -17.52 15.00
N LEU A 390 -12.91 -17.43 13.76
CA LEU A 390 -11.48 -17.26 13.51
C LEU A 390 -11.06 -15.83 13.83
N ASN A 391 -10.14 -15.68 14.78
CA ASN A 391 -9.53 -14.40 15.14
C ASN A 391 -8.07 -14.36 14.64
N PRO A 392 -7.76 -13.65 13.53
CA PRO A 392 -6.40 -13.63 12.97
C PRO A 392 -5.32 -13.16 13.93
N TYR A 393 -5.67 -12.29 14.90
CA TYR A 393 -4.73 -11.84 15.94
C TYR A 393 -4.39 -12.97 16.92
N GLU A 394 -5.38 -13.76 17.37
CA GLU A 394 -5.11 -14.92 18.21
C GLU A 394 -4.33 -16.00 17.48
N GLU A 395 -4.60 -16.24 16.19
CA GLU A 395 -3.77 -17.14 15.38
C GLU A 395 -2.32 -16.62 15.29
N PHE A 396 -2.11 -15.31 15.12
CA PHE A 396 -0.77 -14.71 15.15
C PHE A 396 -0.09 -14.84 16.53
N GLN A 397 -0.82 -14.69 17.64
CA GLN A 397 -0.26 -14.97 18.97
C GLN A 397 0.10 -16.46 19.13
N LYS A 398 -0.75 -17.39 18.68
CA LYS A 398 -0.49 -18.85 18.70
C LYS A 398 0.77 -19.22 17.91
N LEU A 399 0.96 -18.64 16.72
CA LEU A 399 2.16 -18.83 15.87
C LEU A 399 3.46 -18.61 16.66
N LYS A 400 3.54 -17.52 17.44
CA LYS A 400 4.74 -17.17 18.23
C LYS A 400 5.08 -18.22 19.31
N HIS A 401 4.11 -19.01 19.74
CA HIS A 401 4.32 -20.13 20.67
C HIS A 401 4.71 -21.45 19.98
N HIS A 402 4.77 -21.53 18.64
CA HIS A 402 5.24 -22.73 17.94
C HIS A 402 6.68 -23.10 18.36
N PRO A 403 7.01 -24.39 18.64
CA PRO A 403 8.33 -24.77 19.15
C PRO A 403 9.54 -24.38 18.29
N ALA A 404 9.37 -24.15 16.98
CA ALA A 404 10.45 -23.66 16.12
C ALA A 404 10.52 -22.12 16.00
N ILE A 405 9.52 -21.40 16.50
CA ILE A 405 9.43 -19.91 16.45
C ILE A 405 9.74 -19.30 17.82
N LYS A 406 9.16 -19.85 18.90
CA LYS A 406 9.36 -19.36 20.28
C LYS A 406 10.85 -19.13 20.63
N PRO A 407 11.79 -20.06 20.35
CA PRO A 407 13.19 -19.88 20.76
C PRO A 407 13.87 -18.66 20.12
N MET A 408 13.40 -18.21 18.94
CA MET A 408 13.93 -17.05 18.23
C MET A 408 13.51 -15.73 18.89
N LEU A 409 12.31 -15.68 19.49
CA LEU A 409 11.73 -14.50 20.15
C LEU A 409 11.93 -14.48 21.68
N GLU A 410 12.23 -15.63 22.29
CA GLU A 410 12.31 -15.77 23.74
C GLU A 410 13.39 -14.87 24.36
N GLY A 411 12.98 -14.00 25.29
CA GLY A 411 13.83 -12.95 25.88
C GLY A 411 13.85 -11.62 25.10
N GLY A 412 13.25 -11.57 23.91
CA GLY A 412 13.06 -10.34 23.15
C GLY A 412 11.89 -9.48 23.62
N THR A 413 11.79 -8.27 23.07
CA THR A 413 10.76 -7.27 23.41
C THR A 413 10.03 -6.79 22.16
N VAL A 414 8.69 -6.68 22.22
CA VAL A 414 7.89 -6.06 21.15
C VAL A 414 8.12 -4.55 21.15
N LEU A 415 8.65 -4.02 20.04
CA LEU A 415 8.81 -2.58 19.82
C LEU A 415 7.58 -1.95 19.18
N GLN A 416 6.95 -2.66 18.22
CA GLN A 416 5.85 -2.15 17.41
C GLN A 416 4.85 -3.24 17.07
N TYR A 417 3.58 -2.87 16.90
CA TYR A 417 2.48 -3.71 16.40
C TYR A 417 1.69 -2.95 15.33
N GLY A 418 1.19 -3.66 14.33
CA GLY A 418 0.26 -3.09 13.35
C GLY A 418 -0.43 -4.16 12.51
N ALA A 419 -1.54 -3.79 11.86
CA ALA A 419 -2.24 -4.63 10.90
C ALA A 419 -2.67 -3.81 9.68
N ARG A 420 -2.59 -4.41 8.49
CA ARG A 420 -3.02 -3.79 7.23
C ARG A 420 -3.54 -4.86 6.26
N THR A 421 -4.56 -4.51 5.49
CA THR A 421 -5.04 -5.35 4.39
C THR A 421 -4.09 -5.29 3.20
N LEU A 422 -4.01 -6.39 2.46
CA LEU A 422 -3.31 -6.51 1.18
C LEU A 422 -4.22 -7.15 0.13
N ASN A 423 -4.01 -6.82 -1.13
CA ASN A 423 -4.65 -7.49 -2.26
C ASN A 423 -4.07 -8.90 -2.40
N GLU A 424 -4.89 -9.91 -2.68
CA GLU A 424 -4.42 -11.29 -2.92
C GLU A 424 -4.90 -11.88 -4.26
N GLY A 425 -5.77 -11.18 -5.00
CA GLY A 425 -6.33 -11.69 -6.25
C GLY A 425 -5.38 -11.67 -7.44
N GLY A 426 -4.58 -10.60 -7.57
CA GLY A 426 -3.65 -10.43 -8.69
C GLY A 426 -4.34 -10.09 -10.02
N PHE A 427 -3.85 -10.67 -11.11
CA PHE A 427 -4.14 -10.24 -12.50
C PHE A 427 -5.63 -10.36 -12.90
N GLN A 428 -6.36 -11.37 -12.43
CA GLN A 428 -7.79 -11.53 -12.73
C GLN A 428 -8.68 -10.44 -12.10
N PHE A 429 -8.07 -9.54 -11.33
CA PHE A 429 -8.70 -8.51 -10.50
C PHE A 429 -8.06 -7.12 -10.68
N SER A 430 -7.10 -6.96 -11.61
CA SER A 430 -6.59 -5.65 -12.00
C SER A 430 -7.62 -4.91 -12.86
N LEU A 431 -7.65 -3.58 -12.69
CA LEU A 431 -8.44 -2.66 -13.50
C LEU A 431 -7.48 -2.04 -14.52
N GLU A 432 -7.29 -2.71 -15.65
CA GLU A 432 -6.31 -2.34 -16.67
C GLU A 432 -6.92 -1.41 -17.74
N GLU A 433 -7.56 -0.33 -17.29
CA GLU A 433 -8.04 0.72 -18.20
C GLU A 433 -6.84 1.41 -18.85
N GLN A 434 -6.55 1.05 -20.10
CA GLN A 434 -5.50 1.70 -20.88
C GLN A 434 -5.89 3.18 -21.09
N LEU A 435 -5.20 4.10 -20.41
CA LEU A 435 -5.29 5.53 -20.64
C LEU A 435 -4.57 5.95 -21.94
N LEU A 436 -4.95 5.30 -23.03
CA LEU A 436 -4.57 5.56 -24.40
C LEU A 436 -5.54 6.57 -25.05
N ASP A 437 -5.75 7.70 -24.38
CA ASP A 437 -6.19 8.96 -25.00
C ASP A 437 -6.08 10.14 -24.01
N VAL A 438 -4.85 10.49 -23.62
CA VAL A 438 -4.58 11.88 -23.20
C VAL A 438 -4.49 12.71 -24.48
N GLN A 439 -5.65 13.02 -25.08
CA GLN A 439 -5.75 14.06 -26.08
C GLN A 439 -5.48 15.40 -25.39
N LEU A 440 -4.22 15.83 -25.43
CA LEU A 440 -3.86 17.22 -25.22
C LEU A 440 -4.47 18.03 -26.37
N ALA A 441 -5.70 18.50 -26.16
CA ALA A 441 -6.32 19.50 -27.01
C ALA A 441 -5.44 20.76 -26.98
N SER A 442 -5.12 21.26 -28.17
CA SER A 442 -4.19 22.36 -28.47
C SER A 442 -4.52 23.68 -27.79
#